data_AF-A0A4R9KD08-F1
#
_entry.id   AF-A0A4R9KD08-F1
#
_cell.length_a   1.000
_cell.length_b   1.000
_cell.length_c   1.000
_cell.angle_alpha   90.00
_cell.angle_beta   90.00
_cell.angle_gamma   90.00
#
_symmetry.space_group_name_H-M   'P 1'
#
loop_
_entity.id
_entity.type
_entity.pdbx_description
1 polymer ?
#
loop_
_entity_poly.entity_id
_entity_poly.type
_entity_poly.pdbx_seq_one_letter_code
_entity_poly.pdbx_strand_id
1 'polypeptide(L)'
;MFSILREKKKLFLTLLFIWTLAAIYIYPRRFQILRSFALWLEPPVLNPSLSAKLQSKGDDLLSEKVEYRQIEHYLRTDQMSRACTRAFRLGKEGTDDIFRVPSWMEAKHQGWTMERLANPSETKFSTGEKPVDPFEYWKEFYQTPLEALDYYKRALNYNPFDGYNSPAPIASLGKDKPEIAGKSLLEKIRISSFASCRPEEAILAHFQSIQRIEELVFEKLKEAKPVSIPWWKRILNFFSFSCKADDEETVVEDLPKDIRIWKKIAESQSEPVVFSPDYPDTTTLTANKYKTLLLKTLELLRLRTDESHPSLSPEESVSLFTRVLYFSCSKRNIPAEAKYWGASAIAAIPCETTDTEGSKVFYSNLYRTAQLYYRLGERDSNYRKKAGEMFEAVYQSAATDLGVRFEAKLMRVRCLLYESNFDQALKELDGLDTEVYTIDPNYRNDKSGYEDLIEDKKKLLQYVLRRKGRYEDADDIFDEKN
;
A
#
# COMPACT_ATOMS: atom_id res chain seq x y z
N MET A 1 61.40 -27.99 -3.45
CA MET A 1 59.96 -27.66 -3.56
C MET A 1 59.06 -28.84 -3.19
N PHE A 2 59.27 -30.06 -3.73
CA PHE A 2 58.44 -31.23 -3.41
C PHE A 2 58.59 -31.80 -1.98
N SER A 3 59.67 -31.51 -1.26
CA SER A 3 59.85 -31.94 0.15
C SER A 3 58.97 -31.16 1.14
N ILE A 4 58.84 -29.84 0.93
CA ILE A 4 58.03 -28.93 1.75
C ILE A 4 56.53 -29.28 1.66
N LEU A 5 56.06 -29.68 0.47
CA LEU A 5 54.69 -30.17 0.24
C LEU A 5 54.39 -31.48 0.98
N ARG A 6 55.41 -32.32 1.23
CA ARG A 6 55.27 -33.61 1.93
C ARG A 6 55.19 -33.42 3.45
N GLU A 7 55.98 -32.50 3.99
CA GLU A 7 56.01 -32.17 5.43
C GLU A 7 54.78 -31.38 5.89
N LYS A 8 54.29 -30.46 5.05
CA LYS A 8 53.15 -29.58 5.36
C LYS A 8 51.86 -30.04 4.67
N LYS A 9 51.78 -31.33 4.27
CA LYS A 9 50.64 -31.90 3.52
C LYS A 9 49.29 -31.62 4.17
N LYS A 10 49.20 -31.73 5.50
CA LYS A 10 47.97 -31.42 6.26
C LYS A 10 47.58 -29.95 6.12
N LEU A 11 48.54 -29.04 6.22
CA LEU A 11 48.32 -27.59 6.13
C LEU A 11 47.88 -27.19 4.71
N PHE A 12 48.52 -27.76 3.69
CA PHE A 12 48.11 -27.55 2.30
C PHE A 12 46.70 -28.09 2.02
N LEU A 13 46.37 -29.28 2.50
CA LEU A 13 45.02 -29.85 2.38
C LEU A 13 43.96 -29.03 3.11
N THR A 14 44.25 -28.53 4.32
CA THR A 14 43.31 -27.67 5.05
C THR A 14 43.13 -26.34 4.35
N LEU A 15 44.20 -25.76 3.79
CA LEU A 15 44.12 -24.49 3.08
C LEU A 15 43.33 -24.66 1.77
N LEU A 16 43.59 -25.74 1.04
CA LEU A 16 42.83 -26.09 -0.17
C LEU A 16 41.36 -26.36 0.17
N PHE A 17 41.06 -27.06 1.27
CA PHE A 17 39.70 -27.27 1.76
C PHE A 17 39.01 -25.94 2.09
N ILE A 18 39.66 -25.05 2.87
CA ILE A 18 39.15 -23.71 3.19
C ILE A 18 38.89 -22.92 1.91
N TRP A 19 39.80 -22.96 0.93
CA TRP A 19 39.63 -22.28 -0.35
C TRP A 19 38.48 -22.85 -1.19
N THR A 20 38.31 -24.18 -1.25
CA THR A 20 37.19 -24.79 -1.95
C THR A 20 35.85 -24.46 -1.29
N LEU A 21 35.79 -24.47 0.04
CA LEU A 21 34.60 -24.14 0.82
C LEU A 21 34.29 -22.64 0.72
N ALA A 22 35.33 -21.80 0.74
CA ALA A 22 35.21 -20.37 0.50
C ALA A 22 34.70 -20.06 -0.91
N ALA A 23 35.22 -20.71 -1.94
CA ALA A 23 34.84 -20.47 -3.34
C ALA A 23 33.44 -21.01 -3.68
N ILE A 24 33.11 -22.21 -3.21
CA ILE A 24 31.86 -22.91 -3.59
C ILE A 24 30.69 -22.50 -2.68
N TYR A 25 30.94 -22.23 -1.39
CA TYR A 25 29.87 -21.99 -0.42
C TYR A 25 29.81 -20.55 0.08
N ILE A 26 30.94 -19.99 0.54
CA ILE A 26 30.95 -18.65 1.16
C ILE A 26 30.84 -17.54 0.12
N TYR A 27 31.59 -17.59 -0.97
CA TYR A 27 31.63 -16.54 -2.00
C TYR A 27 30.29 -16.29 -2.68
N PRO A 28 29.50 -17.31 -3.10
CA PRO A 28 28.17 -17.07 -3.65
C PRO A 28 27.16 -16.62 -2.61
N ARG A 29 27.32 -17.00 -1.33
CA ARG A 29 26.42 -16.61 -0.23
C ARG A 29 26.92 -15.44 0.62
N ARG A 30 27.99 -14.76 0.19
CA ARG A 30 28.71 -13.78 1.03
C ARG A 30 27.80 -12.66 1.54
N PHE A 31 26.89 -12.17 0.71
CA PHE A 31 25.95 -11.12 1.10
C PHE A 31 24.89 -11.63 2.07
N GLN A 32 24.44 -12.88 1.96
CA GLN A 32 23.52 -13.49 2.92
C GLN A 32 24.22 -13.69 4.27
N ILE A 33 25.44 -14.21 4.27
CA ILE A 33 26.23 -14.44 5.49
C ILE A 33 26.55 -13.11 6.18
N LEU A 34 27.02 -12.11 5.43
CA LEU A 34 27.29 -10.77 5.96
C LEU A 34 26.01 -10.10 6.49
N ARG A 35 24.88 -10.27 5.80
CA ARG A 35 23.58 -9.77 6.27
C ARG A 35 23.16 -10.47 7.56
N SER A 36 23.24 -11.79 7.64
CA SER A 36 22.91 -12.54 8.86
C SER A 36 23.81 -12.17 10.02
N PHE A 37 25.11 -11.97 9.76
CA PHE A 37 26.06 -11.54 10.77
C PHE A 37 25.83 -10.10 11.22
N ALA A 38 25.51 -9.20 10.28
CA ALA A 38 25.14 -7.81 10.60
C ALA A 38 23.84 -7.75 11.42
N LEU A 39 22.82 -8.54 11.07
CA LEU A 39 21.57 -8.64 11.82
C LEU A 39 21.76 -9.28 13.21
N TRP A 40 22.79 -10.09 13.39
CA TRP A 40 23.14 -10.67 14.68
C TRP A 40 23.92 -9.70 15.58
N LEU A 41 24.85 -8.92 15.00
CA LEU A 41 25.62 -7.90 15.72
C LEU A 41 24.76 -6.70 16.12
N GLU A 42 23.93 -6.23 15.19
CA GLU A 42 23.00 -5.13 15.40
C GLU A 42 21.60 -5.62 15.01
N PRO A 43 20.89 -6.31 15.93
CA PRO A 43 19.48 -6.56 15.71
C PRO A 43 18.79 -5.22 15.45
N PRO A 44 17.79 -5.15 14.56
CA PRO A 44 17.04 -3.93 14.30
C PRO A 44 16.19 -3.59 15.53
N VAL A 45 16.84 -3.06 16.55
CA VAL A 45 16.22 -2.52 17.74
C VAL A 45 15.75 -1.12 17.41
N LEU A 46 14.59 -0.76 17.95
CA LEU A 46 14.04 0.58 17.84
C LEU A 46 15.09 1.59 18.35
N ASN A 47 15.64 2.41 17.45
CA ASN A 47 16.65 3.41 17.75
C ASN A 47 16.31 4.73 17.04
N PRO A 48 15.44 5.57 17.64
CA PRO A 48 15.02 6.84 17.06
C PRO A 48 16.18 7.81 16.83
N SER A 49 17.20 7.79 17.69
CA SER A 49 18.37 8.67 17.55
C SER A 49 19.18 8.37 16.30
N LEU A 50 19.36 7.09 15.97
CA LEU A 50 20.07 6.66 14.77
C LEU A 50 19.22 6.90 13.52
N SER A 51 17.91 6.68 13.60
CA SER A 51 16.96 7.07 12.54
C SER A 51 17.11 8.55 12.20
N ALA A 52 17.08 9.45 13.20
CA ALA A 52 17.22 10.89 12.98
C ALA A 52 18.56 11.28 12.33
N LYS A 53 19.67 10.66 12.75
CA LYS A 53 20.99 10.87 12.13
C LYS A 53 21.06 10.39 10.67
N LEU A 54 20.36 9.32 10.33
CA LEU A 54 20.30 8.83 8.95
C LEU A 54 19.40 9.71 8.09
N GLN A 55 18.29 10.19 8.66
CA GLN A 55 17.43 11.17 7.99
C GLN A 55 18.16 12.47 7.71
N SER A 56 18.92 13.00 8.67
CA SER A 56 19.68 14.23 8.47
C SER A 56 20.70 14.07 7.35
N LYS A 57 21.42 12.94 7.28
CA LYS A 57 22.35 12.65 6.18
C LYS A 57 21.66 12.64 4.81
N GLY A 58 20.47 12.05 4.70
CA GLY A 58 19.69 12.08 3.46
C GLY A 58 19.20 13.48 3.10
N ASP A 59 18.77 14.24 4.11
CA ASP A 59 18.33 15.64 3.94
C ASP A 59 19.49 16.54 3.51
N ASP A 60 20.67 16.36 4.10
CA ASP A 60 21.89 17.10 3.77
C ASP A 60 22.23 16.91 2.30
N LEU A 61 22.31 15.66 1.81
CA LEU A 61 22.58 15.33 0.41
C LEU A 61 21.62 15.99 -0.58
N LEU A 62 20.33 16.06 -0.24
CA LEU A 62 19.33 16.65 -1.11
C LEU A 62 19.24 18.18 -0.96
N SER A 63 19.76 18.73 0.14
CA SER A 63 19.78 20.17 0.40
C SER A 63 21.07 20.86 -0.05
N GLU A 64 22.07 20.09 -0.51
CA GLU A 64 23.27 20.62 -1.14
C GLU A 64 22.96 21.21 -2.52
N LYS A 65 23.66 22.29 -2.85
CA LYS A 65 23.62 22.86 -4.20
C LYS A 65 24.50 22.00 -5.11
N VAL A 66 23.96 21.68 -6.27
CA VAL A 66 24.68 20.99 -7.35
C VAL A 66 24.99 21.99 -8.47
N GLU A 67 26.14 21.81 -9.11
CA GLU A 67 26.53 22.60 -10.28
C GLU A 67 26.16 21.82 -11.54
N TYR A 68 25.34 22.42 -12.40
CA TYR A 68 25.07 21.89 -13.75
C TYR A 68 25.44 22.94 -14.78
N ARG A 69 26.36 22.62 -15.70
CA ARG A 69 26.82 23.55 -16.74
C ARG A 69 27.16 24.95 -16.18
N GLN A 70 27.94 25.00 -15.09
CA GLN A 70 28.36 26.24 -14.41
C GLN A 70 27.27 27.01 -13.66
N ILE A 71 26.10 26.40 -13.44
CA ILE A 71 25.00 26.98 -12.65
C ILE A 71 24.80 26.18 -11.36
N GLU A 72 25.07 26.79 -10.22
CA GLU A 72 24.76 26.25 -8.90
C GLU A 72 23.26 26.40 -8.57
N HIS A 73 22.60 25.29 -8.26
CA HIS A 73 21.18 25.28 -7.93
C HIS A 73 20.84 24.08 -7.02
N TYR A 74 19.67 24.11 -6.38
CA TYR A 74 19.20 22.96 -5.60
C TYR A 74 18.59 21.89 -6.50
N LEU A 75 18.76 20.63 -6.10
CA LEU A 75 18.27 19.50 -6.88
C LEU A 75 16.73 19.52 -7.05
N ARG A 76 16.27 19.56 -8.31
CA ARG A 76 14.86 19.55 -8.70
C ARG A 76 14.24 18.14 -8.71
N THR A 77 14.06 17.53 -7.54
CA THR A 77 13.48 16.19 -7.39
C THR A 77 12.05 16.08 -7.97
N ASP A 78 11.27 17.16 -7.86
CA ASP A 78 9.93 17.31 -8.44
C ASP A 78 9.95 17.16 -9.96
N GLN A 79 10.90 17.79 -10.63
CA GLN A 79 11.00 17.75 -12.07
C GLN A 79 11.64 16.43 -12.55
N MET A 80 12.62 15.90 -11.81
CA MET A 80 13.22 14.57 -12.08
C MET A 80 12.17 13.46 -12.04
N SER A 81 11.28 13.47 -11.04
CA SER A 81 10.19 12.48 -10.94
C SER A 81 9.20 12.54 -12.11
N ARG A 82 8.88 13.75 -12.59
CA ARG A 82 8.02 13.94 -13.78
C ARG A 82 8.68 13.42 -15.05
N ALA A 83 9.97 13.70 -15.24
CA ALA A 83 10.75 13.20 -16.36
C ALA A 83 10.76 11.66 -16.36
N CYS A 84 10.98 11.06 -15.19
CA CYS A 84 10.92 9.62 -15.03
C CYS A 84 9.56 9.01 -15.35
N THR A 85 8.50 9.55 -14.77
CA THR A 85 7.12 9.05 -14.97
C THR A 85 6.72 9.13 -16.44
N ARG A 86 7.14 10.20 -17.12
CA ARG A 86 6.95 10.38 -18.55
C ARG A 86 7.70 9.30 -19.35
N ALA A 87 8.98 9.07 -19.07
CA ALA A 87 9.76 8.04 -19.74
C ALA A 87 9.15 6.64 -19.57
N PHE A 88 8.64 6.33 -18.38
CA PHE A 88 7.92 5.09 -18.10
C PHE A 88 6.64 4.95 -18.93
N ARG A 89 5.81 6.01 -19.02
CA ARG A 89 4.58 6.01 -19.84
C ARG A 89 4.88 5.82 -21.32
N LEU A 90 5.87 6.55 -21.85
CA LEU A 90 6.32 6.40 -23.24
C LEU A 90 6.80 4.97 -23.54
N GLY A 91 7.52 4.33 -22.61
CA GLY A 91 7.93 2.94 -22.76
C GLY A 91 6.78 1.93 -22.74
N LYS A 92 5.62 2.29 -22.18
CA LYS A 92 4.44 1.43 -22.02
C LYS A 92 3.46 1.53 -23.20
N GLU A 93 3.36 2.71 -23.83
CA GLU A 93 2.41 3.00 -24.92
C GLU A 93 2.86 2.54 -26.31
N GLY A 94 4.07 1.99 -26.45
CA GLY A 94 4.54 1.31 -27.66
C GLY A 94 5.61 2.08 -28.46
N THR A 95 6.28 1.33 -29.33
CA THR A 95 7.52 1.71 -30.03
C THR A 95 7.42 2.83 -31.05
N ASP A 96 6.22 3.28 -31.37
CA ASP A 96 6.01 4.25 -32.45
C ASP A 96 6.42 5.68 -32.05
N ASP A 97 6.55 5.94 -30.74
CA ASP A 97 7.06 7.21 -30.18
C ASP A 97 8.48 7.05 -29.55
N ILE A 98 9.10 5.86 -29.64
CA ILE A 98 10.36 5.52 -28.92
C ILE A 98 11.58 6.36 -29.32
N PHE A 99 11.51 7.09 -30.44
CA PHE A 99 12.57 8.02 -30.85
C PHE A 99 12.29 9.49 -30.52
N ARG A 100 11.18 9.82 -29.84
CA ARG A 100 11.00 11.18 -29.30
C ARG A 100 11.75 11.32 -27.99
N VAL A 101 13.05 11.66 -28.10
CA VAL A 101 13.68 12.55 -27.12
C VAL A 101 12.66 13.67 -26.84
N PRO A 102 12.33 13.97 -25.55
CA PRO A 102 11.32 14.97 -25.24
C PRO A 102 11.58 16.18 -26.11
N SER A 103 10.58 16.55 -26.92
CA SER A 103 10.79 17.67 -27.82
C SER A 103 11.11 18.89 -26.96
N TRP A 104 12.00 19.75 -27.44
CA TRP A 104 12.36 20.94 -26.68
C TRP A 104 11.14 21.75 -26.22
N MET A 105 10.07 21.77 -27.03
CA MET A 105 8.80 22.42 -26.65
C MET A 105 8.15 21.78 -25.43
N GLU A 106 8.21 20.46 -25.30
CA GLU A 106 7.67 19.76 -24.13
C GLU A 106 8.53 19.96 -22.88
N ALA A 107 9.86 19.95 -23.02
CA ALA A 107 10.76 20.31 -21.93
C ALA A 107 10.53 21.76 -21.48
N LYS A 108 10.31 22.67 -22.44
CA LYS A 108 9.95 24.08 -22.20
C LYS A 108 8.57 24.24 -21.55
N HIS A 109 7.55 23.49 -21.97
CA HIS A 109 6.22 23.49 -21.34
C HIS A 109 6.26 22.93 -19.92
N GLN A 110 7.12 21.94 -19.67
CA GLN A 110 7.40 21.43 -18.32
C GLN A 110 8.34 22.38 -17.53
N GLY A 111 8.90 23.37 -18.22
CA GLY A 111 9.66 24.50 -17.71
C GLY A 111 11.11 24.19 -17.37
N TRP A 112 11.78 23.30 -18.10
CA TRP A 112 13.22 23.05 -17.96
C TRP A 112 14.03 24.04 -18.80
N THR A 113 14.70 24.99 -18.15
CA THR A 113 15.61 25.96 -18.79
C THR A 113 16.78 26.29 -17.87
N MET A 114 17.93 26.69 -18.42
CA MET A 114 19.09 27.15 -17.65
C MET A 114 18.74 28.34 -16.75
N GLU A 115 17.89 29.25 -17.23
CA GLU A 115 17.37 30.38 -16.46
C GLU A 115 16.61 29.95 -15.20
N ARG A 116 15.88 28.82 -15.24
CA ARG A 116 15.16 28.30 -14.07
C ARG A 116 16.08 27.63 -13.07
N LEU A 117 17.21 27.09 -13.53
CA LEU A 117 18.28 26.62 -12.65
C LEU A 117 18.99 27.83 -12.01
N ALA A 118 19.25 28.89 -12.79
CA ALA A 118 19.92 30.10 -12.32
C ALA A 118 19.08 30.95 -11.35
N ASN A 119 17.78 31.09 -11.63
CA ASN A 119 16.85 31.93 -10.87
C ASN A 119 15.55 31.15 -10.60
N PRO A 120 15.47 30.40 -9.48
CA PRO A 120 14.31 29.57 -9.15
C PRO A 120 13.02 30.37 -8.85
N SER A 121 13.11 31.70 -8.69
CA SER A 121 12.02 32.56 -8.21
C SER A 121 11.36 33.49 -9.24
N GLU A 122 11.90 33.71 -10.45
CA GLU A 122 11.30 34.65 -11.42
C GLU A 122 11.39 34.19 -12.89
N THR A 123 10.28 34.40 -13.62
CA THR A 123 10.10 34.11 -15.05
C THR A 123 10.36 35.35 -15.92
N LYS A 124 11.55 35.53 -16.48
CA LYS A 124 11.76 36.30 -17.73
C LYS A 124 13.00 35.79 -18.50
N PHE A 125 12.82 35.70 -19.82
CA PHE A 125 13.69 35.01 -20.79
C PHE A 125 14.92 35.82 -21.22
N SER A 126 16.05 35.13 -21.41
CA SER A 126 17.30 35.57 -22.02
C SER A 126 17.72 34.60 -23.14
N THR A 127 17.86 35.15 -24.35
CA THR A 127 18.14 34.40 -25.57
C THR A 127 19.60 33.97 -25.69
N GLY A 128 19.86 32.67 -25.94
CA GLY A 128 21.12 32.19 -26.51
C GLY A 128 21.63 30.84 -26.03
N GLU A 129 21.17 30.35 -24.88
CA GLU A 129 21.66 29.07 -24.32
C GLU A 129 20.90 27.87 -24.88
N LYS A 130 21.62 26.77 -25.16
CA LYS A 130 20.97 25.52 -25.53
C LYS A 130 20.18 25.00 -24.33
N PRO A 131 18.89 24.67 -24.52
CA PRO A 131 18.01 24.19 -23.46
C PRO A 131 18.53 22.90 -22.82
N VAL A 132 18.14 22.67 -21.57
CA VAL A 132 18.51 21.47 -20.82
C VAL A 132 17.56 20.33 -21.18
N ASP A 133 18.12 19.19 -21.60
CA ASP A 133 17.35 17.96 -21.74
C ASP A 133 17.10 17.36 -20.34
N PRO A 134 15.84 17.13 -19.93
CA PRO A 134 15.52 16.49 -18.65
C PRO A 134 16.20 15.14 -18.46
N PHE A 135 16.47 14.40 -19.55
CA PHE A 135 17.16 13.11 -19.48
C PHE A 135 18.65 13.27 -19.16
N GLU A 136 19.33 14.25 -19.75
CA GLU A 136 20.74 14.55 -19.44
C GLU A 136 20.90 14.98 -18.00
N TYR A 137 20.04 15.90 -17.54
CA TYR A 137 20.01 16.35 -16.15
C TYR A 137 19.77 15.16 -15.18
N TRP A 138 18.79 14.30 -15.49
CA TRP A 138 18.53 13.13 -14.67
C TRP A 138 19.73 12.17 -14.62
N LYS A 139 20.37 11.91 -15.77
CA LYS A 139 21.54 11.02 -15.88
C LYS A 139 22.74 11.55 -15.08
N GLU A 140 22.88 12.86 -14.92
CA GLU A 140 23.94 13.45 -14.12
C GLU A 140 23.68 13.33 -12.63
N PHE A 141 22.43 13.55 -12.19
CA PHE A 141 22.12 13.68 -10.76
C PHE A 141 21.37 12.49 -10.13
N TYR A 142 21.00 11.43 -10.87
CA TYR A 142 20.21 10.31 -10.32
C TYR A 142 20.85 9.62 -9.11
N GLN A 143 22.19 9.70 -8.96
CA GLN A 143 22.91 9.08 -7.85
C GLN A 143 22.60 9.74 -6.51
N THR A 144 22.41 11.07 -6.47
CA THR A 144 22.18 11.80 -5.21
C THR A 144 20.84 11.42 -4.57
N PRO A 145 19.69 11.43 -5.28
CA PRO A 145 18.43 10.89 -4.74
C PRO A 145 18.49 9.41 -4.39
N LEU A 146 19.28 8.61 -5.12
CA LEU A 146 19.43 7.19 -4.86
C LEU A 146 20.18 6.93 -3.54
N GLU A 147 21.24 7.69 -3.29
CA GLU A 147 21.99 7.61 -2.04
C GLU A 147 21.16 8.11 -0.86
N ALA A 148 20.45 9.23 -1.02
CA ALA A 148 19.51 9.73 -0.01
C ALA A 148 18.41 8.69 0.30
N LEU A 149 17.85 8.05 -0.75
CA LEU A 149 16.87 6.96 -0.62
C LEU A 149 17.42 5.79 0.20
N ASP A 150 18.69 5.41 0.01
CA ASP A 150 19.33 4.37 0.82
C ASP A 150 19.45 4.76 2.30
N TYR A 151 19.81 6.01 2.62
CA TYR A 151 19.80 6.50 4.00
C TYR A 151 18.40 6.47 4.62
N TYR A 152 17.37 6.91 3.88
CA TYR A 152 15.99 6.90 4.37
C TYR A 152 15.46 5.48 4.59
N LYS A 153 15.74 4.53 3.69
CA LYS A 153 15.38 3.11 3.87
C LYS A 153 16.06 2.51 5.11
N ARG A 154 17.32 2.86 5.37
CA ARG A 154 18.02 2.44 6.60
C ARG A 154 17.40 3.08 7.83
N ALA A 155 17.05 4.36 7.79
CA ALA A 155 16.39 5.03 8.91
C ALA A 155 15.08 4.32 9.30
N LEU A 156 14.29 3.89 8.31
CA LEU A 156 13.04 3.15 8.52
C LEU A 156 13.24 1.80 9.23
N ASN A 157 14.44 1.20 9.15
CA ASN A 157 14.78 -0.02 9.89
C ASN A 157 14.94 0.22 11.39
N TYR A 158 15.37 1.42 11.78
CA TYR A 158 15.58 1.77 13.17
C TYR A 158 14.36 2.45 13.80
N ASN A 159 13.50 3.08 13.00
CA ASN A 159 12.24 3.60 13.49
C ASN A 159 11.14 3.58 12.40
N PRO A 160 10.20 2.61 12.43
CA PRO A 160 9.11 2.56 11.47
C PRO A 160 8.06 3.67 11.69
N PHE A 161 7.99 4.25 12.89
CA PHE A 161 6.99 5.27 13.24
C PHE A 161 7.29 6.65 12.63
N ASP A 162 8.56 6.92 12.28
CA ASP A 162 8.98 8.15 11.58
C ASP A 162 8.34 8.28 10.19
N GLY A 163 7.76 7.19 9.67
CA GLY A 163 7.10 7.15 8.38
C GLY A 163 5.92 8.12 8.23
N TYR A 164 5.19 8.39 9.32
CA TYR A 164 4.02 9.29 9.30
C TYR A 164 4.03 10.35 10.40
N ASN A 165 4.99 10.31 11.34
CA ASN A 165 5.22 11.43 12.24
C ASN A 165 5.88 12.56 11.42
N SER A 166 5.17 13.67 11.25
CA SER A 166 5.77 14.88 10.70
C SER A 166 6.50 15.61 11.83
N PRO A 167 7.80 15.93 11.67
CA PRO A 167 8.43 16.86 12.60
C PRO A 167 7.69 18.21 12.52
N ALA A 168 7.72 18.98 13.61
CA ALA A 168 7.18 20.34 13.60
C ALA A 168 7.73 21.09 12.37
N PRO A 169 6.91 21.85 11.62
CA PRO A 169 7.37 22.58 10.46
C PRO A 169 8.47 23.52 10.89
N ILE A 170 9.72 23.15 10.61
CA ILE A 170 10.82 24.09 10.66
C ILE A 170 10.49 25.14 9.61
N ALA A 171 10.45 26.42 10.02
CA ALA A 171 10.09 27.54 9.17
C ALA A 171 10.63 27.34 7.76
N SER A 172 9.73 27.39 6.78
CA SER A 172 9.99 27.08 5.37
C SER A 172 11.36 27.61 4.96
N LEU A 173 12.31 26.70 4.83
CA LEU A 173 13.48 26.92 4.00
C LEU A 173 12.91 27.31 2.62
N GLY A 174 13.24 28.51 2.14
CA GLY A 174 12.51 29.23 1.09
C GLY A 174 12.14 28.42 -0.15
N LYS A 175 11.28 28.99 -1.02
CA LYS A 175 10.66 28.37 -2.22
C LYS A 175 11.60 27.55 -3.13
N ASP A 176 12.91 27.69 -2.97
CA ASP A 176 13.97 27.15 -3.82
C ASP A 176 14.59 25.85 -3.30
N LYS A 177 14.44 25.52 -2.00
CA LYS A 177 14.94 24.26 -1.45
C LYS A 177 13.95 23.14 -1.74
N PRO A 178 14.41 21.91 -2.04
CA PRO A 178 13.50 20.78 -2.17
C PRO A 178 12.73 20.62 -0.87
N GLU A 179 11.41 20.55 -0.97
CA GLU A 179 10.50 20.40 0.16
C GLU A 179 10.70 19.02 0.80
N ILE A 180 11.78 18.83 1.53
CA ILE A 180 12.15 17.60 2.23
C ILE A 180 12.12 17.86 3.72
N ALA A 181 12.56 19.06 4.14
CA ALA A 181 12.39 19.55 5.50
C ALA A 181 10.89 19.61 5.85
N GLY A 182 10.51 19.04 7.00
CA GLY A 182 9.12 19.00 7.46
C GLY A 182 8.26 17.84 6.91
N LYS A 183 8.78 17.03 5.98
CA LYS A 183 8.07 15.84 5.49
C LYS A 183 8.39 14.60 6.32
N SER A 184 7.42 13.69 6.40
CA SER A 184 7.60 12.40 7.09
C SER A 184 8.56 11.49 6.32
N LEU A 185 9.18 10.52 6.99
CA LEU A 185 10.19 9.67 6.36
C LEU A 185 9.68 8.92 5.13
N LEU A 186 8.45 8.41 5.16
CA LEU A 186 7.86 7.73 4.00
C LEU A 186 7.59 8.67 2.82
N GLU A 187 7.31 9.94 3.10
CA GLU A 187 7.15 10.95 2.05
C GLU A 187 8.50 11.34 1.45
N LYS A 188 9.56 11.42 2.26
CA LYS A 188 10.94 11.56 1.75
C LYS A 188 11.36 10.38 0.87
N ILE A 189 11.00 9.17 1.27
CA ILE A 189 11.19 7.95 0.48
C ILE A 189 10.39 8.04 -0.84
N ARG A 190 9.12 8.47 -0.79
CA ARG A 190 8.31 8.69 -2.01
C ARG A 190 8.99 9.68 -2.96
N ILE A 191 9.38 10.86 -2.49
CA ILE A 191 10.03 11.87 -3.34
C ILE A 191 11.31 11.33 -3.97
N SER A 192 12.17 10.69 -3.17
CA SER A 192 13.48 10.21 -3.62
C SER A 192 13.39 9.00 -4.55
N SER A 193 12.45 8.08 -4.28
CA SER A 193 12.20 6.90 -5.12
C SER A 193 11.60 7.27 -6.49
N PHE A 194 10.66 8.21 -6.53
CA PHE A 194 10.12 8.70 -7.79
C PHE A 194 11.17 9.50 -8.58
N ALA A 195 12.00 10.31 -7.90
CA ALA A 195 13.11 11.03 -8.55
C ALA A 195 14.20 10.10 -9.11
N SER A 196 14.43 8.94 -8.48
CA SER A 196 15.40 7.92 -8.92
C SER A 196 14.83 6.84 -9.84
N CYS A 197 13.58 6.99 -10.31
CA CYS A 197 12.89 6.02 -11.16
C CYS A 197 12.65 4.64 -10.55
N ARG A 198 12.38 4.58 -9.25
CA ARG A 198 12.10 3.33 -8.53
C ARG A 198 10.85 3.42 -7.65
N PRO A 199 9.66 3.76 -8.20
CA PRO A 199 8.43 3.91 -7.42
C PRO A 199 8.04 2.65 -6.62
N GLU A 200 8.52 1.47 -7.03
CA GLU A 200 8.41 0.20 -6.30
C GLU A 200 8.95 0.30 -4.87
N GLU A 201 10.07 1.00 -4.70
CA GLU A 201 10.74 1.11 -3.39
C GLU A 201 9.88 1.91 -2.40
N ALA A 202 9.08 2.88 -2.88
CA ALA A 202 8.12 3.59 -2.03
C ALA A 202 7.05 2.64 -1.49
N ILE A 203 6.47 1.80 -2.37
CA ILE A 203 5.42 0.85 -2.01
C ILE A 203 5.96 -0.16 -1.00
N LEU A 204 7.13 -0.74 -1.28
CA LEU A 204 7.78 -1.71 -0.39
C LEU A 204 8.10 -1.11 0.98
N ALA A 205 8.58 0.13 1.04
CA ALA A 205 8.87 0.81 2.30
C ALA A 205 7.60 1.01 3.16
N HIS A 206 6.48 1.41 2.54
CA HIS A 206 5.20 1.55 3.25
C HIS A 206 4.71 0.20 3.81
N PHE A 207 4.75 -0.85 3.00
CA PHE A 207 4.36 -2.19 3.45
C PHE A 207 5.25 -2.74 4.58
N GLN A 208 6.56 -2.57 4.47
CA GLN A 208 7.49 -2.98 5.53
C GLN A 208 7.26 -2.21 6.82
N SER A 209 6.95 -0.92 6.73
CA SER A 209 6.60 -0.11 7.91
C SER A 209 5.35 -0.65 8.60
N ILE A 210 4.31 -1.00 7.84
CA ILE A 210 3.07 -1.59 8.37
C ILE A 210 3.39 -2.90 9.11
N GLN A 211 4.10 -3.82 8.46
CA GLN A 211 4.44 -5.13 9.03
C GLN A 211 5.28 -4.99 10.30
N ARG A 212 6.29 -4.11 10.31
CA ARG A 212 7.13 -3.88 11.50
C ARG A 212 6.35 -3.31 12.67
N ILE A 213 5.43 -2.38 12.43
CA ILE A 213 4.59 -1.83 13.50
C ILE A 213 3.74 -2.96 14.10
N GLU A 214 3.16 -3.82 13.27
CA GLU A 214 2.37 -4.97 13.72
C GLU A 214 3.22 -5.98 14.52
N GLU A 215 4.47 -6.23 14.10
CA GLU A 215 5.42 -7.07 14.84
C GLU A 215 5.75 -6.48 16.22
N LEU A 216 6.04 -5.17 16.30
CA LEU A 216 6.30 -4.50 17.56
C LEU A 216 5.08 -4.54 18.50
N VAL A 217 3.88 -4.33 17.98
CA VAL A 217 2.63 -4.48 18.76
C VAL A 217 2.51 -5.91 19.30
N PHE A 218 2.83 -6.91 18.48
CA PHE A 218 2.79 -8.30 18.90
C PHE A 218 3.81 -8.63 19.99
N GLU A 219 5.00 -8.06 19.92
CA GLU A 219 6.01 -8.18 20.98
C GLU A 219 5.51 -7.58 22.30
N LYS A 220 4.92 -6.39 22.26
CA LYS A 220 4.27 -5.79 23.45
C LYS A 220 3.14 -6.64 24.02
N LEU A 221 2.34 -7.26 23.15
CA LEU A 221 1.29 -8.19 23.59
C LEU A 221 1.86 -9.46 24.26
N LYS A 222 3.03 -9.96 23.85
CA LYS A 222 3.71 -11.08 24.51
C LYS A 222 4.31 -10.71 25.86
N GLU A 223 4.87 -9.50 25.96
CA GLU A 223 5.49 -8.99 27.18
C GLU A 223 4.45 -8.67 28.26
N ALA A 224 3.23 -8.32 27.86
CA ALA A 224 2.10 -8.16 28.76
C ALA A 224 1.79 -9.49 29.48
N LYS A 225 2.26 -9.63 30.73
CA LYS A 225 1.95 -10.79 31.57
C LYS A 225 0.43 -10.93 31.69
N PRO A 226 -0.13 -12.15 31.58
CA PRO A 226 -1.54 -12.35 31.87
C PRO A 226 -1.79 -11.89 33.31
N VAL A 227 -2.89 -11.16 33.53
CA VAL A 227 -3.29 -10.66 34.85
C VAL A 227 -3.25 -11.84 35.83
N SER A 228 -2.37 -11.77 36.82
CA SER A 228 -2.20 -12.86 37.79
C SER A 228 -3.45 -12.93 38.67
N ILE A 229 -4.39 -13.82 38.32
CA ILE A 229 -5.56 -14.08 39.16
C ILE A 229 -5.03 -14.63 40.50
N PRO A 230 -5.37 -14.00 41.65
CA PRO A 230 -4.96 -14.50 42.94
C PRO A 230 -5.44 -15.93 43.16
N TRP A 231 -4.58 -16.80 43.69
CA TRP A 231 -4.83 -18.24 43.83
C TRP A 231 -6.12 -18.59 44.59
N TRP A 232 -6.55 -17.73 45.53
CA TRP A 232 -7.78 -17.89 46.29
C TRP A 232 -9.06 -17.63 45.48
N LYS A 233 -9.05 -16.76 44.45
CA LYS A 233 -10.19 -16.58 43.54
C LYS A 233 -10.43 -17.81 42.65
N ARG A 234 -9.36 -18.50 42.25
CA ARG A 234 -9.47 -19.79 41.51
C ARG A 234 -10.09 -20.89 42.35
N ILE A 235 -9.77 -20.92 43.64
CA ILE A 235 -10.33 -21.87 44.59
C ILE A 235 -11.81 -21.56 44.85
N LEU A 236 -12.18 -20.29 44.99
CA LEU A 236 -13.58 -19.89 45.18
C LEU A 236 -14.46 -20.25 43.98
N ASN A 237 -13.98 -20.07 42.74
CA ASN A 237 -14.70 -20.51 41.54
C ASN A 237 -14.83 -22.03 41.43
N PHE A 238 -13.90 -22.80 42.00
CA PHE A 238 -13.99 -24.28 42.06
C PHE A 238 -15.05 -24.76 43.07
N PHE A 239 -15.30 -23.99 44.14
CA PHE A 239 -16.27 -24.37 45.19
C PHE A 239 -17.62 -23.65 45.08
N SER A 240 -17.77 -22.63 44.23
CA SER A 240 -19.05 -21.96 43.99
C SER A 240 -19.85 -22.69 42.90
N PHE A 241 -20.74 -23.60 43.30
CA PHE A 241 -21.89 -24.06 42.49
C PHE A 241 -22.95 -22.93 42.38
N SER A 242 -22.57 -21.78 41.84
CA SER A 242 -23.45 -20.63 41.62
C SER A 242 -23.43 -20.29 40.13
N CYS A 243 -24.58 -20.44 39.46
CA CYS A 243 -24.83 -20.13 38.04
C CYS A 243 -24.77 -18.63 37.69
N LYS A 244 -23.78 -17.91 38.21
CA LYS A 244 -23.36 -16.59 37.72
C LYS A 244 -21.85 -16.53 37.84
N ALA A 245 -21.18 -17.23 36.93
CA ALA A 245 -19.84 -16.82 36.55
C ALA A 245 -20.04 -15.46 35.86
N ASP A 246 -19.69 -14.38 36.54
CA ASP A 246 -19.28 -13.19 35.81
C ASP A 246 -18.06 -13.63 35.00
N ASP A 247 -18.28 -13.86 33.70
CA ASP A 247 -17.29 -14.29 32.71
C ASP A 247 -16.27 -13.16 32.44
N GLU A 248 -15.63 -12.66 33.50
CA GLU A 248 -14.31 -12.05 33.41
C GLU A 248 -13.24 -13.12 33.68
N GLU A 249 -13.43 -14.32 33.10
CA GLU A 249 -12.25 -15.09 32.70
C GLU A 249 -11.46 -14.18 31.76
N THR A 250 -10.21 -13.91 32.13
CA THR A 250 -9.23 -13.31 31.23
C THR A 250 -8.98 -14.35 30.13
N VAL A 251 -9.92 -14.43 29.20
CA VAL A 251 -9.80 -15.15 27.94
C VAL A 251 -8.57 -14.54 27.31
N VAL A 252 -7.45 -15.27 27.34
CA VAL A 252 -6.39 -15.07 26.36
C VAL A 252 -7.14 -15.15 25.05
N GLU A 253 -7.40 -14.00 24.43
CA GLU A 253 -8.26 -13.96 23.25
C GLU A 253 -7.70 -14.96 22.26
N ASP A 254 -8.44 -16.05 22.08
CA ASP A 254 -8.07 -17.16 21.23
C ASP A 254 -8.12 -16.77 19.74
N LEU A 255 -8.21 -15.48 19.46
CA LEU A 255 -8.26 -14.90 18.14
C LEU A 255 -6.92 -15.11 17.40
N PRO A 256 -6.96 -15.19 16.06
CA PRO A 256 -5.76 -15.20 15.24
C PRO A 256 -4.81 -14.06 15.59
N LYS A 257 -3.50 -14.31 15.44
CA LYS A 257 -2.43 -13.35 15.77
C LYS A 257 -2.73 -11.95 15.23
N ASP A 258 -3.10 -11.87 13.96
CA ASP A 258 -3.31 -10.59 13.25
C ASP A 258 -4.50 -9.81 13.84
N ILE A 259 -5.58 -10.50 14.20
CA ILE A 259 -6.76 -9.86 14.80
C ILE A 259 -6.44 -9.30 16.19
N ARG A 260 -5.66 -10.02 17.00
CA ARG A 260 -5.20 -9.51 18.31
C ARG A 260 -4.36 -8.24 18.16
N ILE A 261 -3.47 -8.23 17.18
CA ILE A 261 -2.66 -7.05 16.85
C ILE A 261 -3.58 -5.89 16.45
N TRP A 262 -4.48 -6.10 15.49
CA TRP A 262 -5.35 -5.04 14.99
C TRP A 262 -6.32 -4.53 16.04
N LYS A 263 -6.81 -5.41 16.94
CA LYS A 263 -7.62 -5.02 18.09
C LYS A 263 -6.84 -4.10 19.02
N LYS A 264 -5.60 -4.47 19.36
CA LYS A 264 -4.75 -3.61 20.21
C LYS A 264 -4.43 -2.27 19.54
N ILE A 265 -4.23 -2.26 18.22
CA ILE A 265 -4.07 -1.02 17.45
C ILE A 265 -5.36 -0.18 17.48
N ALA A 266 -6.53 -0.79 17.37
CA ALA A 266 -7.81 -0.06 17.45
C ALA A 266 -8.01 0.57 18.83
N GLU A 267 -7.70 -0.17 19.90
CA GLU A 267 -7.73 0.30 21.30
C GLU A 267 -6.69 1.41 21.57
N SER A 268 -5.64 1.50 20.76
CA SER A 268 -4.59 2.52 20.94
C SER A 268 -5.07 3.96 20.78
N GLN A 269 -6.30 4.18 20.31
CA GLN A 269 -6.90 5.51 20.28
C GLN A 269 -7.27 6.02 21.67
N SER A 270 -7.75 5.15 22.56
CA SER A 270 -8.01 5.47 23.97
C SER A 270 -6.79 5.26 24.84
N GLU A 271 -5.97 4.25 24.53
CA GLU A 271 -4.78 3.87 25.28
C GLU A 271 -3.53 3.85 24.37
N PRO A 272 -2.91 5.01 24.10
CA PRO A 272 -1.78 5.08 23.17
C PRO A 272 -0.64 4.14 23.60
N VAL A 273 -0.13 3.36 22.66
CA VAL A 273 0.95 2.40 22.93
C VAL A 273 2.29 3.11 22.71
N VAL A 274 3.06 3.25 23.79
CA VAL A 274 4.42 3.80 23.76
C VAL A 274 5.42 2.65 23.65
N PHE A 275 6.20 2.62 22.57
CA PHE A 275 7.17 1.54 22.36
C PHE A 275 8.52 1.81 23.04
N SER A 276 8.98 3.06 23.04
CA SER A 276 10.20 3.51 23.72
C SER A 276 9.88 4.61 24.73
N PRO A 277 10.09 4.38 26.05
CA PRO A 277 9.87 5.42 27.07
C PRO A 277 10.82 6.61 26.90
N ASP A 278 12.02 6.38 26.35
CA ASP A 278 13.02 7.43 26.11
C ASP A 278 12.64 8.38 24.97
N TYR A 279 11.70 7.97 24.11
CA TYR A 279 11.28 8.73 22.92
C TYR A 279 9.76 8.60 22.68
N PRO A 280 8.91 9.11 23.59
CA PRO A 280 7.47 8.91 23.50
C PRO A 280 6.87 9.60 22.27
N ASP A 281 7.33 10.80 21.92
CA ASP A 281 6.74 11.59 20.84
C ASP A 281 6.88 10.93 19.46
N THR A 282 7.98 10.22 19.22
CA THR A 282 8.27 9.57 17.94
C THR A 282 7.90 8.10 17.90
N THR A 283 7.62 7.47 19.05
CA THR A 283 7.31 6.03 19.15
C THR A 283 5.92 5.74 19.71
N THR A 284 5.04 6.73 19.71
CA THR A 284 3.62 6.56 20.05
C THR A 284 2.81 6.08 18.85
N LEU A 285 2.11 4.96 19.05
CA LEU A 285 1.12 4.46 18.11
C LEU A 285 -0.29 4.86 18.56
N THR A 286 -1.03 5.42 17.62
CA THR A 286 -2.48 5.65 17.75
C THR A 286 -3.21 5.08 16.55
N ALA A 287 -4.46 4.67 16.74
CA ALA A 287 -5.25 4.06 15.68
C ALA A 287 -5.38 4.99 14.46
N ASN A 288 -5.62 6.28 14.68
CA ASN A 288 -5.74 7.27 13.60
C ASN A 288 -4.45 7.42 12.79
N LYS A 289 -3.29 7.41 13.44
CA LYS A 289 -1.99 7.45 12.75
C LYS A 289 -1.79 6.17 11.92
N TYR A 290 -2.14 5.01 12.45
CA TYR A 290 -2.08 3.74 11.71
C TYR A 290 -3.03 3.72 10.49
N LYS A 291 -4.29 4.17 10.66
CA LYS A 291 -5.25 4.29 9.54
C LYS A 291 -4.72 5.23 8.46
N THR A 292 -4.08 6.34 8.84
CA THR A 292 -3.47 7.28 7.89
C THR A 292 -2.36 6.62 7.07
N LEU A 293 -1.53 5.77 7.70
CA LEU A 293 -0.50 4.99 7.01
C LEU A 293 -1.11 4.03 5.98
N LEU A 294 -2.20 3.33 6.33
CA LEU A 294 -2.93 2.45 5.39
C LEU A 294 -3.45 3.23 4.19
N LEU A 295 -4.06 4.40 4.41
CA LEU A 295 -4.60 5.25 3.34
C LEU A 295 -3.52 5.78 2.40
N LYS A 296 -2.38 6.26 2.93
CA LYS A 296 -1.23 6.69 2.11
C LYS A 296 -0.68 5.55 1.27
N THR A 297 -0.62 4.34 1.84
CA THR A 297 -0.19 3.15 1.10
C THR A 297 -1.16 2.85 -0.04
N LEU A 298 -2.47 2.89 0.20
CA LEU A 298 -3.50 2.71 -0.84
C LEU A 298 -3.42 3.76 -1.96
N GLU A 299 -3.15 5.03 -1.63
CA GLU A 299 -2.96 6.09 -2.63
C GLU A 299 -1.79 5.78 -3.57
N LEU A 300 -0.66 5.32 -3.01
CA LEU A 300 0.50 4.90 -3.79
C LEU A 300 0.20 3.71 -4.70
N LEU A 301 -0.62 2.75 -4.24
CA LEU A 301 -1.06 1.65 -5.10
C LEU A 301 -1.87 2.16 -6.30
N ARG A 302 -2.78 3.10 -6.06
CA ARG A 302 -3.64 3.66 -7.11
C ARG A 302 -2.85 4.35 -8.21
N LEU A 303 -1.83 5.14 -7.84
CA LEU A 303 -0.94 5.82 -8.78
C LEU A 303 -0.21 4.87 -9.75
N ARG A 304 -0.09 3.59 -9.39
CA ARG A 304 0.55 2.55 -10.23
C ARG A 304 -0.47 1.66 -10.95
N THR A 305 -1.76 1.74 -10.61
CA THR A 305 -2.82 0.89 -11.17
C THR A 305 -3.49 1.44 -12.43
N ASP A 306 -3.05 2.58 -12.97
CA ASP A 306 -3.58 3.07 -14.25
C ASP A 306 -3.18 2.10 -15.40
N GLU A 307 -4.23 1.40 -15.85
CA GLU A 307 -4.44 0.76 -17.16
C GLU A 307 -3.27 -0.03 -17.74
N SER A 308 -2.96 -1.18 -17.15
CA SER A 308 -2.88 -2.47 -17.88
C SER A 308 -2.22 -3.58 -17.06
N HIS A 309 -1.37 -3.28 -16.08
CA HIS A 309 -0.85 -4.30 -15.16
C HIS A 309 -0.50 -3.70 -13.79
N PRO A 310 -1.27 -3.97 -12.72
CA PRO A 310 -0.82 -3.68 -11.38
C PRO A 310 0.36 -4.60 -11.08
N SER A 311 1.55 -4.03 -11.09
CA SER A 311 2.84 -4.60 -10.69
C SER A 311 2.95 -4.82 -9.17
N LEU A 312 1.83 -5.19 -8.56
CA LEU A 312 1.70 -5.49 -7.15
C LEU A 312 1.60 -6.99 -6.98
N SER A 313 2.21 -7.51 -5.91
CA SER A 313 1.89 -8.87 -5.50
C SER A 313 0.40 -8.90 -5.09
N PRO A 314 -0.39 -9.87 -5.60
CA PRO A 314 -1.79 -10.05 -5.20
C PRO A 314 -1.94 -10.14 -3.69
N GLU A 315 -0.99 -10.79 -3.03
CA GLU A 315 -0.97 -11.03 -1.59
C GLU A 315 -0.85 -9.74 -0.79
N GLU A 316 0.11 -8.85 -1.09
CA GLU A 316 0.26 -7.57 -0.40
C GLU A 316 -0.98 -6.70 -0.55
N SER A 317 -1.57 -6.70 -1.75
CA SER A 317 -2.78 -5.93 -2.04
C SER A 317 -3.97 -6.46 -1.25
N VAL A 318 -4.22 -7.77 -1.30
CA VAL A 318 -5.28 -8.42 -0.50
C VAL A 318 -5.06 -8.17 0.99
N SER A 319 -3.82 -8.28 1.46
CA SER A 319 -3.44 -8.06 2.86
C SER A 319 -3.73 -6.61 3.29
N LEU A 320 -3.45 -5.62 2.45
CA LEU A 320 -3.74 -4.21 2.73
C LEU A 320 -5.24 -3.94 2.81
N PHE A 321 -6.00 -4.40 1.82
CA PHE A 321 -7.47 -4.22 1.81
C PHE A 321 -8.13 -4.95 2.98
N THR A 322 -7.59 -6.09 3.41
CA THR A 322 -8.05 -6.79 4.61
C THR A 322 -7.91 -5.92 5.87
N ARG A 323 -6.77 -5.22 6.04
CA ARG A 323 -6.59 -4.27 7.15
C ARG A 323 -7.60 -3.12 7.05
N VAL A 324 -7.81 -2.58 5.86
CA VAL A 324 -8.75 -1.48 5.62
C VAL A 324 -10.18 -1.87 6.01
N LEU A 325 -10.61 -3.10 5.68
CA LEU A 325 -11.91 -3.64 6.09
C LEU A 325 -12.04 -3.88 7.60
N TYR A 326 -10.94 -4.23 8.27
CA TYR A 326 -10.95 -4.36 9.72
C TYR A 326 -11.12 -2.99 10.39
N PHE A 327 -10.32 -2.00 9.97
CA PHE A 327 -10.29 -0.67 10.59
C PHE A 327 -11.43 0.28 10.17
N SER A 328 -12.32 -0.13 9.27
CA SER A 328 -13.50 0.63 8.91
C SER A 328 -14.59 0.60 9.98
N CYS A 329 -14.59 -0.40 10.86
CA CYS A 329 -15.54 -0.49 11.96
C CYS A 329 -14.93 0.03 13.26
N SER A 330 -15.72 0.70 14.09
CA SER A 330 -15.33 1.04 15.47
C SER A 330 -15.56 -0.13 16.43
N LYS A 331 -16.66 -0.85 16.24
CA LYS A 331 -17.03 -2.05 16.99
C LYS A 331 -17.53 -3.15 16.05
N ARG A 332 -17.17 -4.38 16.39
CA ARG A 332 -17.52 -5.58 15.64
C ARG A 332 -17.83 -6.69 16.62
N ASN A 333 -18.98 -7.31 16.44
CA ASN A 333 -19.34 -8.51 17.19
C ASN A 333 -18.64 -9.72 16.54
N ILE A 334 -17.51 -10.13 17.12
CA ILE A 334 -16.74 -11.28 16.65
C ILE A 334 -17.31 -12.54 17.34
N PRO A 335 -17.84 -13.53 16.60
CA PRO A 335 -18.38 -14.73 17.21
C PRO A 335 -17.29 -15.57 17.86
N ALA A 336 -17.62 -16.36 18.88
CA ALA A 336 -16.67 -17.22 19.59
C ALA A 336 -15.96 -18.22 18.65
N GLU A 337 -16.65 -18.68 17.60
CA GLU A 337 -16.11 -19.60 16.59
C GLU A 337 -15.01 -18.98 15.71
N ALA A 338 -14.89 -17.64 15.70
CA ALA A 338 -13.90 -16.92 14.91
C ALA A 338 -12.45 -17.26 15.26
N LYS A 339 -12.21 -17.93 16.39
CA LYS A 339 -10.91 -18.54 16.73
C LYS A 339 -10.31 -19.35 15.57
N TYR A 340 -11.15 -20.07 14.83
CA TYR A 340 -10.71 -20.97 13.75
C TYR A 340 -10.73 -20.30 12.38
N TRP A 341 -11.16 -19.05 12.29
CA TRP A 341 -11.31 -18.34 11.03
C TRP A 341 -10.01 -17.64 10.64
N GLY A 342 -9.80 -17.45 9.33
CA GLY A 342 -8.71 -16.60 8.84
C GLY A 342 -8.97 -15.12 9.13
N ALA A 343 -7.91 -14.33 9.26
CA ALA A 343 -8.01 -12.89 9.51
C ALA A 343 -8.87 -12.16 8.46
N SER A 344 -8.85 -12.62 7.20
CA SER A 344 -9.68 -12.08 6.12
C SER A 344 -11.18 -12.30 6.32
N ALA A 345 -11.58 -13.47 6.83
CA ALA A 345 -12.98 -13.77 7.11
C ALA A 345 -13.48 -12.91 8.27
N ILE A 346 -12.67 -12.76 9.32
CA ILE A 346 -12.98 -11.91 10.46
C ILE A 346 -13.03 -10.44 10.03
N ALA A 347 -12.12 -10.00 9.17
CA ALA A 347 -12.08 -8.65 8.61
C ALA A 347 -13.33 -8.32 7.78
N ALA A 348 -13.97 -9.31 7.16
CA ALA A 348 -15.17 -9.17 6.34
C ALA A 348 -16.49 -9.23 7.12
N ILE A 349 -16.47 -9.43 8.44
CA ILE A 349 -17.69 -9.35 9.26
C ILE A 349 -18.19 -7.90 9.26
N PRO A 350 -19.48 -7.63 9.02
CA PRO A 350 -20.04 -6.28 9.08
C PRO A 350 -19.82 -5.60 10.44
N CYS A 351 -19.90 -4.27 10.46
CA CYS A 351 -19.90 -3.52 11.72
C CYS A 351 -21.18 -3.80 12.52
N GLU A 352 -21.16 -3.50 13.83
CA GLU A 352 -22.39 -3.52 14.63
C GLU A 352 -23.42 -2.53 14.08
N THR A 353 -24.71 -2.88 14.20
CA THR A 353 -25.84 -2.06 13.68
C THR A 353 -25.95 -0.67 14.31
N THR A 354 -25.31 -0.47 15.47
CA THR A 354 -25.21 0.81 16.17
C THR A 354 -24.21 1.76 15.50
N ASP A 355 -23.23 1.24 14.75
CA ASP A 355 -22.20 2.02 14.06
C ASP A 355 -22.62 2.32 12.61
N THR A 356 -23.56 3.25 12.46
CA THR A 356 -24.13 3.61 11.14
C THR A 356 -23.10 4.23 10.20
N GLU A 357 -22.18 5.07 10.71
CA GLU A 357 -21.11 5.68 9.93
C GLU A 357 -20.03 4.65 9.56
N GLY A 358 -19.59 3.82 10.50
CA GLY A 358 -18.64 2.74 10.24
C GLY A 358 -19.19 1.74 9.23
N SER A 359 -20.50 1.45 9.27
CA SER A 359 -21.17 0.59 8.28
C SER A 359 -21.07 1.17 6.86
N LYS A 360 -21.33 2.49 6.67
CA LYS A 360 -21.17 3.15 5.37
C LYS A 360 -19.74 3.01 4.83
N VAL A 361 -18.75 3.28 5.68
CA VAL A 361 -17.34 3.19 5.31
C VAL A 361 -16.93 1.74 5.02
N PHE A 362 -17.42 0.78 5.80
CA PHE A 362 -17.17 -0.64 5.63
C PHE A 362 -17.66 -1.13 4.26
N TYR A 363 -18.93 -0.88 3.90
CA TYR A 363 -19.46 -1.36 2.62
C TYR A 363 -18.83 -0.64 1.42
N SER A 364 -18.47 0.64 1.55
CA SER A 364 -17.68 1.33 0.52
C SER A 364 -16.29 0.69 0.31
N ASN A 365 -15.62 0.30 1.40
CA ASN A 365 -14.33 -0.40 1.31
C ASN A 365 -14.48 -1.86 0.88
N LEU A 366 -15.60 -2.52 1.20
CA LEU A 366 -15.93 -3.87 0.74
C LEU A 366 -16.14 -3.87 -0.77
N TYR A 367 -16.84 -2.87 -1.31
CA TYR A 367 -16.98 -2.68 -2.75
C TYR A 367 -15.61 -2.55 -3.44
N ARG A 368 -14.72 -1.70 -2.93
CA ARG A 368 -13.35 -1.54 -3.47
C ARG A 368 -12.53 -2.82 -3.37
N THR A 369 -12.71 -3.58 -2.29
CA THR A 369 -12.05 -4.88 -2.11
C THR A 369 -12.57 -5.89 -3.13
N ALA A 370 -13.88 -5.93 -3.36
CA ALA A 370 -14.50 -6.77 -4.38
C ALA A 370 -13.98 -6.45 -5.79
N GLN A 371 -13.81 -5.16 -6.12
CA GLN A 371 -13.18 -4.74 -7.38
C GLN A 371 -11.73 -5.24 -7.53
N LEU A 372 -10.93 -5.20 -6.46
CA LEU A 372 -9.58 -5.79 -6.48
C LEU A 372 -9.65 -7.30 -6.76
N TYR A 373 -10.49 -8.03 -6.04
CA TYR A 373 -10.66 -9.47 -6.21
C TYR A 373 -11.16 -9.83 -7.62
N TYR A 374 -12.07 -9.03 -8.17
CA TYR A 374 -12.54 -9.19 -9.54
C TYR A 374 -11.40 -9.09 -10.56
N ARG A 375 -10.52 -8.08 -10.42
CA ARG A 375 -9.32 -7.90 -11.26
C ARG A 375 -8.33 -9.05 -11.09
N LEU A 376 -8.10 -9.51 -9.86
CA LEU A 376 -7.25 -10.66 -9.57
C LEU A 376 -7.81 -11.98 -10.13
N GLY A 377 -9.11 -12.02 -10.44
CA GLY A 377 -9.77 -13.17 -11.05
C GLY A 377 -9.28 -13.55 -12.44
N GLU A 378 -8.55 -12.67 -13.13
CA GLU A 378 -7.84 -13.05 -14.36
C GLU A 378 -6.71 -14.08 -14.10
N ARG A 379 -6.16 -14.10 -12.89
CA ARG A 379 -5.09 -15.03 -12.49
C ARG A 379 -5.63 -16.33 -11.89
N ASP A 380 -6.69 -16.24 -11.08
CA ASP A 380 -7.35 -17.39 -10.47
C ASP A 380 -8.86 -17.13 -10.33
N SER A 381 -9.68 -18.01 -10.91
CA SER A 381 -11.15 -17.94 -10.88
C SER A 381 -11.74 -17.91 -9.48
N ASN A 382 -11.04 -18.44 -8.46
CA ASN A 382 -11.50 -18.39 -7.07
C ASN A 382 -11.65 -16.95 -6.54
N TYR A 383 -10.82 -16.02 -7.02
CA TYR A 383 -10.95 -14.61 -6.63
C TYR A 383 -12.23 -13.97 -7.19
N ARG A 384 -12.67 -14.36 -8.39
CA ARG A 384 -13.94 -13.89 -9.00
C ARG A 384 -15.16 -14.36 -8.22
N LYS A 385 -15.17 -15.61 -7.77
CA LYS A 385 -16.26 -16.12 -6.93
C LYS A 385 -16.39 -15.33 -5.63
N LYS A 386 -15.26 -15.12 -4.94
CA LYS A 386 -15.22 -14.28 -3.71
C LYS A 386 -15.64 -12.84 -3.99
N ALA A 387 -15.25 -12.26 -5.13
CA ALA A 387 -15.70 -10.93 -5.53
C ALA A 387 -17.23 -10.89 -5.67
N GLY A 388 -17.84 -11.89 -6.31
CA GLY A 388 -19.29 -12.02 -6.44
C GLY A 388 -20.02 -12.07 -5.09
N GLU A 389 -19.49 -12.83 -4.12
CA GLU A 389 -20.02 -12.90 -2.76
C GLU A 389 -19.94 -11.53 -2.04
N MET A 390 -18.82 -10.82 -2.19
CA MET A 390 -18.65 -9.48 -1.60
C MET A 390 -19.57 -8.44 -2.26
N PHE A 391 -19.72 -8.46 -3.59
CA PHE A 391 -20.64 -7.57 -4.30
C PHE A 391 -22.09 -7.80 -3.86
N GLU A 392 -22.48 -9.05 -3.63
CA GLU A 392 -23.81 -9.33 -3.11
C GLU A 392 -24.02 -8.76 -1.70
N ALA A 393 -23.04 -8.91 -0.81
CA ALA A 393 -23.12 -8.33 0.53
C ALA A 393 -23.25 -6.80 0.49
N VAL A 394 -22.56 -6.13 -0.44
CA VAL A 394 -22.68 -4.68 -0.66
C VAL A 394 -24.07 -4.30 -1.17
N TYR A 395 -24.63 -5.06 -2.11
CA TYR A 395 -25.96 -4.84 -2.69
C TYR A 395 -27.09 -5.02 -1.65
N GLN A 396 -27.00 -6.05 -0.80
CA GLN A 396 -28.02 -6.33 0.22
C GLN A 396 -28.00 -5.33 1.38
N SER A 397 -26.92 -4.58 1.56
CA SER A 397 -26.78 -3.65 2.67
C SER A 397 -27.56 -2.36 2.45
N ALA A 398 -28.42 -2.02 3.42
CA ALA A 398 -29.12 -0.74 3.47
C ALA A 398 -28.20 0.45 3.82
N ALA A 399 -26.99 0.20 4.32
CA ALA A 399 -26.02 1.25 4.64
C ALA A 399 -25.23 1.74 3.42
N THR A 400 -25.35 1.06 2.28
CA THR A 400 -24.66 1.43 1.04
C THR A 400 -25.49 2.45 0.25
N ASP A 401 -24.82 3.42 -0.39
CA ASP A 401 -25.47 4.35 -1.33
C ASP A 401 -26.15 3.61 -2.50
N LEU A 402 -27.29 4.11 -2.97
CA LEU A 402 -28.09 3.45 -4.01
C LEU A 402 -27.31 3.26 -5.31
N GLY A 403 -26.50 4.24 -5.72
CA GLY A 403 -25.65 4.13 -6.91
C GLY A 403 -24.62 3.01 -6.77
N VAL A 404 -23.95 2.93 -5.63
CA VAL A 404 -22.96 1.87 -5.33
C VAL A 404 -23.63 0.49 -5.20
N ARG A 405 -24.85 0.41 -4.67
CA ARG A 405 -25.62 -0.85 -4.62
C ARG A 405 -25.95 -1.35 -6.02
N PHE A 406 -26.40 -0.45 -6.89
CA PHE A 406 -26.70 -0.77 -8.28
C PHE A 406 -25.44 -1.21 -9.03
N GLU A 407 -24.35 -0.46 -8.91
CA GLU A 407 -23.06 -0.80 -9.51
C GLU A 407 -22.53 -2.15 -8.98
N ALA A 408 -22.64 -2.43 -7.68
CA ALA A 408 -22.29 -3.72 -7.09
C ALA A 408 -23.10 -4.87 -7.69
N LYS A 409 -24.40 -4.66 -7.95
CA LYS A 409 -25.24 -5.67 -8.60
C LYS A 409 -24.81 -5.96 -10.03
N LEU A 410 -24.49 -4.92 -10.81
CA LEU A 410 -23.93 -5.08 -12.15
C LEU A 410 -22.58 -5.81 -12.13
N MET A 411 -21.71 -5.48 -11.18
CA MET A 411 -20.43 -6.17 -10.99
C MET A 411 -20.61 -7.64 -10.60
N ARG A 412 -21.62 -7.97 -9.77
CA ARG A 412 -22.00 -9.36 -9.48
C ARG A 412 -22.45 -10.10 -10.73
N VAL A 413 -23.28 -9.48 -11.57
CA VAL A 413 -23.69 -10.05 -12.87
C VAL A 413 -22.46 -10.35 -13.72
N ARG A 414 -21.48 -9.43 -13.80
CA ARG A 414 -20.21 -9.67 -14.51
C ARG A 414 -19.45 -10.89 -13.96
N CYS A 415 -19.43 -11.11 -12.64
CA CYS A 415 -18.86 -12.34 -12.06
C CYS A 415 -19.60 -13.60 -12.57
N LEU A 416 -20.94 -13.59 -12.55
CA LEU A 416 -21.76 -14.72 -13.01
C LEU A 416 -21.58 -15.03 -14.49
N LEU A 417 -21.38 -14.00 -15.33
CA LEU A 417 -21.09 -14.17 -16.75
C LEU A 417 -19.79 -14.93 -17.00
N TYR A 418 -18.77 -14.68 -16.18
CA TYR A 418 -17.53 -15.45 -16.25
C TYR A 418 -17.68 -16.90 -15.79
N GLU A 419 -18.58 -17.16 -14.85
CA GLU A 419 -18.95 -18.51 -14.42
C GLU A 419 -19.90 -19.21 -15.41
N SER A 420 -20.27 -18.55 -16.51
CA SER A 420 -21.26 -19.02 -17.49
C SER A 420 -22.64 -19.31 -16.89
N ASN A 421 -22.96 -18.71 -15.75
CA ASN A 421 -24.26 -18.85 -15.08
C ASN A 421 -25.25 -17.79 -15.60
N PHE A 422 -25.64 -17.93 -16.86
CA PHE A 422 -26.48 -16.96 -17.58
C PHE A 422 -27.91 -16.85 -17.03
N ASP A 423 -28.44 -17.94 -16.45
CA ASP A 423 -29.78 -17.94 -15.87
C ASP A 423 -29.87 -17.05 -14.64
N GLN A 424 -28.88 -17.15 -13.74
CA GLN A 424 -28.82 -16.30 -12.57
C GLN A 424 -28.49 -14.86 -12.95
N ALA A 425 -27.58 -14.66 -13.92
CA ALA A 425 -27.26 -13.32 -14.43
C ALA A 425 -28.49 -12.59 -14.97
N LEU A 426 -29.34 -13.27 -15.75
CA LEU A 426 -30.58 -12.70 -16.27
C LEU A 426 -31.54 -12.34 -15.14
N LYS A 427 -31.76 -13.26 -14.19
CA LYS A 427 -32.64 -13.02 -13.04
C LYS A 427 -32.20 -11.81 -12.21
N GLU A 428 -30.90 -11.62 -12.04
CA GLU A 428 -30.35 -10.48 -11.30
C GLU A 428 -30.49 -9.16 -12.06
N LEU A 429 -30.41 -9.18 -13.40
CA LEU A 429 -30.65 -8.01 -14.24
C LEU A 429 -32.13 -7.60 -14.30
N ASP A 430 -33.04 -8.58 -14.40
CA ASP A 430 -34.48 -8.34 -14.35
C ASP A 430 -34.88 -7.74 -12.99
N GLY A 431 -34.25 -8.21 -11.90
CA GLY A 431 -34.45 -7.67 -10.56
C GLY A 431 -34.05 -6.20 -10.42
N LEU A 432 -33.15 -5.71 -11.27
CA LEU A 432 -32.75 -4.29 -11.26
C LEU A 432 -33.75 -3.37 -11.95
N ASP A 433 -34.71 -3.87 -12.75
CA ASP A 433 -35.72 -3.02 -13.44
C ASP A 433 -36.54 -2.17 -12.48
N THR A 434 -36.85 -2.70 -11.30
CA THR A 434 -37.58 -1.98 -10.26
C THR A 434 -36.74 -0.88 -9.60
N GLU A 435 -35.42 -1.00 -9.64
CA GLU A 435 -34.48 -0.08 -8.99
C GLU A 435 -34.00 1.04 -9.92
N VAL A 436 -34.08 0.88 -11.25
CA VAL A 436 -33.64 1.89 -12.26
C VAL A 436 -34.24 3.28 -12.02
N TYR A 437 -35.50 3.33 -11.60
CA TYR A 437 -36.23 4.58 -11.37
C TYR A 437 -35.84 5.30 -10.07
N THR A 438 -35.13 4.62 -9.17
CA THR A 438 -34.74 5.13 -7.85
C THR A 438 -33.30 5.67 -7.79
N ILE A 439 -32.52 5.45 -8.84
CA ILE A 439 -31.14 5.92 -8.94
C ILE A 439 -31.12 7.42 -9.24
N ASP A 440 -30.30 8.16 -8.48
CA ASP A 440 -30.11 9.61 -8.63
C ASP A 440 -29.73 9.96 -10.09
N PRO A 441 -30.41 10.94 -10.72
CA PRO A 441 -30.07 11.48 -12.04
C PRO A 441 -28.59 11.81 -12.25
N ASN A 442 -27.84 12.11 -11.19
CA ASN A 442 -26.39 12.37 -11.28
C ASN A 442 -25.57 11.17 -11.78
N TYR A 443 -26.08 9.94 -11.64
CA TYR A 443 -25.47 8.73 -12.21
C TYR A 443 -25.95 8.44 -13.66
N ARG A 444 -26.88 9.24 -14.18
CA ARG A 444 -27.44 9.12 -15.55
C ARG A 444 -26.68 9.96 -16.59
N ASN A 445 -25.88 10.93 -16.16
CA ASN A 445 -24.96 11.67 -17.03
C ASN A 445 -24.13 12.66 -16.19
N ASP A 446 -22.81 12.46 -16.10
CA ASP A 446 -21.91 13.62 -16.15
C ASP A 446 -20.46 13.23 -16.45
N LYS A 447 -19.71 14.22 -16.96
CA LYS A 447 -18.36 14.26 -17.56
C LYS A 447 -17.18 13.69 -16.71
N SER A 448 -17.43 12.72 -15.85
CA SER A 448 -16.50 12.15 -14.87
C SER A 448 -15.95 10.76 -15.24
N GLY A 449 -16.36 10.20 -16.38
CA GLY A 449 -15.85 8.90 -16.86
C GLY A 449 -16.54 7.67 -16.25
N TYR A 450 -17.62 7.84 -15.49
CA TYR A 450 -18.53 6.73 -15.18
C TYR A 450 -19.40 6.45 -16.41
N GLU A 451 -19.36 5.21 -16.94
CA GLU A 451 -20.35 4.74 -17.90
C GLU A 451 -21.75 4.87 -17.27
N ASP A 452 -22.74 5.35 -18.03
CA ASP A 452 -24.14 5.41 -17.56
C ASP A 452 -24.53 4.01 -17.07
N LEU A 453 -24.84 3.88 -15.77
CA LEU A 453 -25.15 2.59 -15.16
C LEU A 453 -26.36 1.93 -15.83
N ILE A 454 -27.28 2.74 -16.38
CA ILE A 454 -28.43 2.24 -17.14
C ILE A 454 -27.97 1.67 -18.48
N GLU A 455 -27.08 2.37 -19.19
CA GLU A 455 -26.50 1.89 -20.44
C GLU A 455 -25.67 0.61 -20.22
N ASP A 456 -24.87 0.56 -19.15
CA ASP A 456 -24.10 -0.62 -18.75
C ASP A 456 -25.02 -1.82 -18.47
N LYS A 457 -26.11 -1.60 -17.73
CA LYS A 457 -27.15 -2.62 -17.54
C LYS A 457 -27.72 -3.10 -18.87
N LYS A 458 -28.10 -2.20 -19.79
CA LYS A 458 -28.65 -2.57 -21.12
C LYS A 458 -27.66 -3.41 -21.92
N LYS A 459 -26.38 -3.03 -21.93
CA LYS A 459 -25.29 -3.77 -22.59
C LYS A 459 -25.13 -5.17 -21.99
N LEU A 460 -25.12 -5.29 -20.66
CA LEU A 460 -25.03 -6.58 -19.98
C LEU A 460 -26.25 -7.46 -20.28
N LEU A 461 -27.46 -6.90 -20.27
CA LEU A 461 -28.69 -7.61 -20.60
C LEU A 461 -28.67 -8.13 -22.05
N GLN A 462 -28.32 -7.27 -23.00
CA GLN A 462 -28.16 -7.67 -24.40
C GLN A 462 -27.15 -8.82 -24.54
N TYR A 463 -26.01 -8.73 -23.85
CA TYR A 463 -25.00 -9.79 -23.86
C TYR A 463 -25.55 -11.11 -23.32
N VAL A 464 -26.27 -11.09 -22.20
CA VAL A 464 -26.86 -12.30 -21.59
C VAL A 464 -27.91 -12.92 -22.52
N LEU A 465 -28.82 -12.11 -23.06
CA LEU A 465 -29.88 -12.58 -23.95
C LEU A 465 -29.33 -13.22 -25.22
N ARG A 466 -28.33 -12.61 -25.85
CA ARG A 466 -27.62 -13.19 -27.01
C ARG A 466 -26.96 -14.51 -26.66
N ARG A 467 -26.29 -14.60 -25.50
CA ARG A 467 -25.69 -15.87 -25.02
C ARG A 467 -26.72 -16.97 -24.77
N LYS A 468 -27.96 -16.60 -24.44
CA LYS A 468 -29.09 -17.52 -24.30
C LYS A 468 -29.85 -17.80 -25.60
N GLY A 469 -29.44 -17.21 -26.72
CA GLY A 469 -30.10 -17.38 -28.03
C GLY A 469 -31.38 -16.56 -28.22
N ARG A 470 -31.66 -15.59 -27.33
CA ARG A 470 -32.80 -14.67 -27.41
C ARG A 470 -32.39 -13.40 -28.17
N TYR A 471 -32.16 -13.52 -29.47
CA TYR A 471 -31.61 -12.42 -30.28
C TYR A 471 -32.61 -11.28 -30.51
N GLU A 472 -33.89 -11.59 -30.75
CA GLU A 472 -34.95 -10.59 -30.94
C GLU A 472 -35.07 -9.67 -29.71
N ASP A 473 -35.27 -10.26 -28.54
CA ASP A 473 -35.32 -9.53 -27.27
C ASP A 473 -34.04 -8.70 -26.99
N ALA A 474 -32.89 -9.13 -27.51
CA ALA A 474 -31.61 -8.45 -27.30
C ALA A 474 -31.42 -7.24 -28.22
N ASP A 475 -32.02 -7.29 -29.41
CA ASP A 475 -31.95 -6.20 -30.38
C ASP A 475 -33.01 -5.12 -30.04
N ASP A 476 -34.15 -5.50 -29.46
CA ASP A 476 -35.21 -4.60 -28.99
C ASP A 476 -34.78 -3.66 -27.84
N ILE A 477 -33.71 -3.98 -27.08
CA ILE A 477 -33.26 -3.20 -25.90
C ILE A 477 -32.82 -1.77 -26.24
N PHE A 478 -32.27 -1.58 -27.43
CA PHE A 478 -31.73 -0.28 -27.88
C PHE A 478 -32.60 0.39 -28.95
N ASP A 479 -33.68 -0.25 -29.39
CA ASP A 479 -34.63 0.35 -30.32
C ASP A 479 -35.54 1.32 -29.56
N GLU A 480 -35.17 2.61 -29.54
CA GLU A 480 -35.92 3.73 -28.93
C GLU A 480 -37.23 4.08 -29.66
N LYS A 481 -37.94 3.09 -30.21
CA LYS A 481 -39.22 3.28 -30.90
C LYS A 481 -40.46 2.99 -30.07
N ASN A 482 -40.33 2.73 -28.77
CA ASN A 482 -41.45 2.62 -27.83
C ASN A 482 -41.28 3.51 -26.61
#